data_AF-A0A2W5UTT2-F1
#
_entry.id   AF-A0A2W5UTT2-F1
#
_cell.length_a   1.000
_cell.length_b   1.000
_cell.length_c   1.000
_cell.angle_alpha   90.00
_cell.angle_beta   90.00
_cell.angle_gamma   90.00
#
_symmetry.space_group_name_H-M   'P 1'
#
loop_
_entity.id
_entity.type
_entity.pdbx_description
1 polymer ?
#
loop_
_entity_poly.entity_id
_entity_poly.type
_entity_poly.pdbx_seq_one_letter_code
_entity_poly.pdbx_strand_id
1 'polypeptide(L)'
;MLSQRERAGPAAQRWEGEGLLDRWRLNRASSSKRRRAVIKASHRKQHFVAKSYLKAWTDPNTPENHEPYVWSFPVEGGAPTNRPPVKLLWEPEMYTRFGEGGERDLGIEMALQRLETAFGVARKNYVEKRAKLPPRELAVFMAFVAAQKFRTPAAREHMRATWEPVIDRIDQMKRGLDKMTPEQRKRAASVRSISSGPSMSEDQVRKLAEQPLQKLLLPTVKSLVPHLTRFSAAFLTTTDETGFITSDDPCVWFDPAAHQRPPMHRAPALMYKTLEITLPISPDCLLLLNKKGVEGYFEIPLADVDEINRRTRAFADKVFISRSAEAKPFWYERGEAPSEDELGPSILG
;
A
#
# COMPACT_ATOMS: atom_id res chain seq x y z
N MET A 1 32.32 -6.15 -46.53
CA MET A 1 31.56 -4.89 -46.29
C MET A 1 30.10 -5.27 -46.13
N LEU A 2 29.62 -5.37 -44.88
CA LEU A 2 28.24 -5.70 -44.53
C LEU A 2 27.64 -4.50 -43.79
N SER A 3 26.44 -4.12 -44.23
CA SER A 3 25.74 -2.87 -43.95
C SER A 3 25.22 -2.80 -42.51
N GLN A 4 25.51 -1.68 -41.84
CA GLN A 4 25.07 -1.32 -40.49
C GLN A 4 23.57 -0.96 -40.42
N ARG A 5 22.66 -1.91 -40.63
CA ARG A 5 21.23 -1.71 -40.38
C ARG A 5 20.62 -2.93 -39.71
N GLU A 6 20.90 -3.11 -38.41
CA GLU A 6 20.12 -4.02 -37.54
C GLU A 6 20.52 -3.85 -36.06
N ARG A 7 20.42 -2.63 -35.52
CA ARG A 7 20.41 -2.37 -34.06
C ARG A 7 19.55 -1.15 -33.75
N ALA A 8 18.25 -1.30 -33.90
CA ALA A 8 17.28 -0.42 -33.24
C ALA A 8 16.44 -1.31 -32.33
N GLY A 9 16.81 -1.36 -31.05
CA GLY A 9 15.97 -1.98 -30.03
C GLY A 9 14.64 -1.22 -29.91
N PRO A 10 13.59 -1.84 -29.34
CA PRO A 10 12.30 -1.19 -29.20
C PRO A 10 12.46 0.09 -28.38
N ALA A 11 12.16 1.22 -29.02
CA ALA A 11 12.10 2.51 -28.37
C ALA A 11 11.17 2.38 -27.16
N ALA A 12 11.71 2.64 -25.96
CA ALA A 12 10.95 2.72 -24.74
C ALA A 12 9.85 3.78 -24.92
N GLN A 13 8.63 3.31 -25.20
CA GLN A 13 7.45 4.16 -25.19
C GLN A 13 7.37 4.78 -23.80
N ARG A 14 7.63 6.08 -23.75
CA ARG A 14 7.52 6.90 -22.56
C ARG A 14 6.07 6.78 -22.08
N TRP A 15 5.88 6.07 -20.97
CA TRP A 15 4.57 5.75 -20.42
C TRP A 15 3.83 7.03 -20.04
N GLU A 16 2.60 7.23 -20.53
CA GLU A 16 1.77 8.42 -20.26
C GLU A 16 1.51 8.66 -18.75
N GLY A 17 1.69 7.63 -17.91
CA GLY A 17 1.59 7.75 -16.47
C GLY A 17 2.76 8.51 -15.79
N GLU A 18 3.91 8.68 -16.45
CA GLU A 18 4.93 9.64 -15.99
C GLU A 18 4.38 11.07 -16.04
N GLY A 19 3.64 11.40 -17.12
CA GLY A 19 2.94 12.67 -17.25
C GLY A 19 1.80 12.82 -16.23
N LEU A 20 1.17 11.71 -15.81
CA LEU A 20 0.17 11.72 -14.75
C LEU A 20 0.81 12.11 -13.41
N LEU A 21 1.93 11.50 -13.01
CA LEU A 21 2.61 11.77 -11.73
C LEU A 21 3.38 13.10 -11.72
N ASP A 22 3.94 13.53 -12.85
CA ASP A 22 4.65 14.81 -12.93
C ASP A 22 3.69 16.00 -12.98
N ARG A 23 2.49 15.85 -13.57
CA ARG A 23 1.39 16.84 -13.43
C ARG A 23 0.92 16.98 -11.98
N TRP A 24 1.23 16.04 -11.08
CA TRP A 24 0.88 16.16 -9.67
C TRP A 24 1.81 17.13 -8.91
N ARG A 25 2.96 17.50 -9.47
CA ARG A 25 4.00 18.32 -8.80
C ARG A 25 3.88 19.84 -9.01
N LEU A 26 2.99 20.34 -9.86
CA LEU A 26 2.94 21.78 -10.19
C LEU A 26 1.72 22.49 -9.58
N ASN A 27 1.93 23.13 -8.43
CA ASN A 27 1.36 24.44 -8.10
C ASN A 27 1.91 24.94 -6.74
N ARG A 28 3.01 25.71 -6.78
CA ARG A 28 3.41 26.61 -5.69
C ARG A 28 3.53 28.02 -6.27
N ALA A 29 2.55 28.87 -6.04
CA ALA A 29 2.78 30.31 -5.97
C ALA A 29 1.61 31.06 -5.31
N SER A 30 1.96 31.81 -4.26
CA SER A 30 1.25 32.93 -3.63
C SER A 30 -0.10 32.67 -2.96
N SER A 31 -0.21 32.98 -1.65
CA SER A 31 -1.25 33.89 -1.09
C SER A 31 -1.46 33.79 0.44
N SER A 32 -1.50 34.98 1.06
CA SER A 32 -2.23 35.41 2.27
C SER A 32 -2.04 34.70 3.64
N LYS A 33 -1.77 35.51 4.69
CA LYS A 33 -1.72 35.12 6.12
C LYS A 33 -3.00 34.40 6.61
N ARG A 34 -4.18 34.70 6.04
CA ARG A 34 -5.46 34.07 6.39
C ARG A 34 -5.56 32.63 5.84
N ARG A 35 -5.01 32.36 4.63
CA ARG A 35 -4.88 31.00 4.09
C ARG A 35 -3.91 30.14 4.92
N ARG A 36 -2.82 30.73 5.43
CA ARG A 36 -1.88 30.01 6.32
C ARG A 36 -2.52 29.53 7.62
N ALA A 37 -3.45 30.28 8.21
CA ALA A 37 -4.16 29.89 9.42
C ALA A 37 -5.24 28.80 9.19
N VAL A 38 -5.96 28.87 8.06
CA VAL A 38 -6.95 27.83 7.67
C VAL A 38 -6.25 26.52 7.29
N ILE A 39 -5.12 26.59 6.57
CA ILE A 39 -4.27 25.43 6.30
C ILE A 39 -3.71 24.83 7.60
N LYS A 40 -3.39 25.65 8.62
CA LYS A 40 -2.86 25.21 9.92
C LYS A 40 -3.78 24.23 10.67
N ALA A 41 -5.11 24.29 10.52
CA ALA A 41 -6.05 23.38 11.20
C ALA A 41 -6.60 22.26 10.28
N SER A 42 -6.76 22.53 8.98
CA SER A 42 -7.18 21.52 8.01
C SER A 42 -6.11 20.43 7.82
N HIS A 43 -6.53 19.20 7.48
CA HIS A 43 -5.64 18.08 7.18
C HIS A 43 -4.71 17.64 8.32
N ARG A 44 -5.04 17.96 9.58
CA ARG A 44 -4.31 17.42 10.73
C ARG A 44 -4.56 15.93 10.89
N LYS A 45 -5.80 15.47 10.70
CA LYS A 45 -6.16 14.05 10.68
C LYS A 45 -5.95 13.51 9.27
N GLN A 46 -4.96 12.65 9.09
CA GLN A 46 -4.61 12.09 7.80
C GLN A 46 -4.94 10.61 7.79
N HIS A 47 -5.83 10.23 6.89
CA HIS A 47 -6.37 8.88 6.82
C HIS A 47 -5.38 7.97 6.11
N PHE A 48 -5.03 6.85 6.74
CA PHE A 48 -4.22 5.81 6.11
C PHE A 48 -5.05 4.77 5.37
N VAL A 49 -6.33 4.63 5.71
CA VAL A 49 -7.35 4.00 4.87
C VAL A 49 -8.37 5.07 4.48
N ALA A 50 -8.62 5.22 3.18
CA ALA A 50 -9.27 6.41 2.64
C ALA A 50 -10.71 6.50 3.18
N LYS A 51 -11.11 7.68 3.67
CA LYS A 51 -12.49 7.86 4.14
C LYS A 51 -13.52 7.61 3.03
N SER A 52 -13.19 7.98 1.79
CA SER A 52 -14.05 7.75 0.61
C SER A 52 -14.18 6.27 0.25
N TYR A 53 -13.15 5.49 0.55
CA TYR A 53 -13.13 4.04 0.40
C TYR A 53 -14.00 3.37 1.47
N LEU A 54 -13.80 3.71 2.75
CA LEU A 54 -14.56 3.14 3.88
C LEU A 54 -16.06 3.43 3.80
N LYS A 55 -16.47 4.49 3.09
CA LYS A 55 -17.90 4.75 2.83
C LYS A 55 -18.62 3.62 2.11
N ALA A 56 -17.92 2.75 1.38
CA ALA A 56 -18.56 1.59 0.77
C ALA A 56 -18.98 0.52 1.79
N TRP A 57 -18.43 0.55 3.01
CA TRP A 57 -18.74 -0.38 4.10
C TRP A 57 -19.72 0.20 5.12
N THR A 58 -20.40 1.31 4.82
CA THR A 58 -21.42 1.81 5.74
C THR A 58 -22.55 0.81 5.87
N ASP A 59 -23.01 0.58 7.10
CA ASP A 59 -24.08 -0.37 7.38
C ASP A 59 -25.37 0.09 6.68
N PRO A 60 -25.93 -0.71 5.75
CA PRO A 60 -27.16 -0.37 5.05
C PRO A 60 -28.37 -0.24 5.98
N ASN A 61 -28.32 -0.85 7.17
CA ASN A 61 -29.34 -0.80 8.20
C ASN A 61 -29.13 0.35 9.20
N THR A 62 -28.20 1.28 8.93
CA THR A 62 -28.06 2.49 9.75
C THR A 62 -29.40 3.25 9.77
N PRO A 63 -30.00 3.52 10.95
CA PRO A 63 -31.25 4.26 11.02
C PRO A 63 -31.12 5.65 10.38
N GLU A 64 -32.18 6.14 9.73
CA GLU A 64 -32.16 7.43 8.99
C GLU A 64 -31.71 8.62 9.85
N ASN A 65 -31.97 8.56 11.16
CA ASN A 65 -31.61 9.61 12.12
C ASN A 65 -30.17 9.48 12.68
N HIS A 66 -29.38 8.52 12.21
CA HIS A 66 -28.02 8.26 12.66
C HIS A 66 -26.99 8.61 11.59
N GLU A 67 -25.81 9.10 12.02
CA GLU A 67 -24.66 9.28 11.12
C GLU A 67 -24.24 7.90 10.58
N PRO A 68 -24.12 7.71 9.24
CA PRO A 68 -23.68 6.45 8.65
C PRO A 68 -22.38 5.95 9.29
N TYR A 69 -22.41 4.70 9.76
CA TYR A 69 -21.29 4.07 10.46
C TYR A 69 -20.87 2.77 9.80
N VAL A 70 -19.66 2.33 10.12
CA VAL A 70 -19.13 1.01 9.78
C VAL A 70 -18.89 0.24 11.07
N TRP A 71 -18.86 -1.09 10.99
CA TRP A 71 -18.52 -1.94 12.12
C TRP A 71 -17.04 -2.27 12.11
N SER A 72 -16.37 -2.05 13.23
CA SER A 72 -14.95 -2.30 13.44
C SER A 72 -14.77 -3.41 14.47
N PHE A 73 -14.03 -4.44 14.10
CA PHE A 73 -13.78 -5.63 14.91
C PHE A 73 -12.30 -5.70 15.26
N PRO A 74 -11.93 -5.95 16.52
CA PRO A 74 -10.55 -6.27 16.86
C PRO A 74 -10.11 -7.55 16.16
N VAL A 75 -8.88 -7.57 15.63
CA VAL A 75 -8.37 -8.78 14.96
C VAL A 75 -8.38 -9.97 15.90
N GLU A 76 -7.89 -9.82 17.13
CA GLU A 76 -7.82 -10.88 18.16
C GLU A 76 -9.18 -11.31 18.74
N GLY A 77 -10.29 -10.82 18.19
CA GLY A 77 -11.63 -11.07 18.68
C GLY A 77 -12.04 -10.10 19.80
N GLY A 78 -13.33 -10.16 20.16
CA GLY A 78 -13.96 -9.24 21.10
C GLY A 78 -15.18 -8.55 20.52
N ALA A 79 -15.77 -7.64 21.30
CA ALA A 79 -16.98 -6.94 20.90
C ALA A 79 -16.69 -5.93 19.77
N PRO A 80 -17.53 -5.89 18.71
CA PRO A 80 -17.40 -4.88 17.69
C PRO A 80 -17.78 -3.49 18.21
N THR A 81 -17.26 -2.47 17.55
CA THR A 81 -17.68 -1.08 17.76
C THR A 81 -18.14 -0.48 16.45
N ASN A 82 -19.13 0.41 16.47
CA ASN A 82 -19.53 1.15 15.28
C ASN A 82 -19.04 2.60 15.34
N ARG A 83 -18.48 3.09 14.25
CA ARG A 83 -18.09 4.50 14.13
C ARG A 83 -18.24 5.00 12.69
N PRO A 84 -18.53 6.29 12.51
CA PRO A 84 -18.46 6.93 11.20
C PRO A 84 -17.07 6.79 10.56
N PRO A 85 -16.98 6.56 9.23
CA PRO A 85 -15.70 6.47 8.51
C PRO A 85 -14.73 7.62 8.79
N VAL A 86 -15.23 8.85 8.98
CA VAL A 86 -14.41 10.04 9.25
C VAL A 86 -13.70 10.00 10.61
N LYS A 87 -14.14 9.14 11.53
CA LYS A 87 -13.55 8.99 12.87
C LYS A 87 -12.55 7.83 12.94
N LEU A 88 -12.36 7.07 11.86
CA LEU A 88 -11.57 5.83 11.82
C LEU A 88 -10.32 5.95 10.94
N LEU A 89 -9.32 5.11 11.24
CA LEU A 89 -8.14 4.84 10.41
C LEU A 89 -7.40 6.09 9.91
N TRP A 90 -7.13 7.01 10.86
CA TRP A 90 -6.31 8.20 10.65
C TRP A 90 -5.31 8.37 11.78
N GLU A 91 -4.21 9.04 11.48
CA GLU A 91 -3.24 9.52 12.47
C GLU A 91 -2.99 11.02 12.29
N PRO A 92 -2.63 11.75 13.36
CA PRO A 92 -2.29 13.15 13.24
C PRO A 92 -0.98 13.32 12.45
N GLU A 93 -1.01 14.16 11.41
CA GLU A 93 0.18 14.60 10.64
C GLU A 93 1.03 13.44 10.05
N MET A 94 0.42 12.30 9.79
CA MET A 94 1.10 11.06 9.37
C MET A 94 2.01 11.19 8.13
N TYR A 95 1.64 12.03 7.19
CA TYR A 95 2.30 12.31 5.91
C TYR A 95 2.82 13.74 5.80
N THR A 96 2.58 14.58 6.81
CA THR A 96 3.04 15.96 6.79
C THR A 96 4.55 16.01 6.90
N ARG A 97 5.18 16.79 6.03
CA ARG A 97 6.58 17.17 6.18
C ARG A 97 6.65 18.50 6.92
N PHE A 98 7.54 18.56 7.90
CA PHE A 98 7.86 19.78 8.63
C PHE A 98 9.19 20.31 8.12
N GLY A 99 9.21 21.58 7.70
CA GLY A 99 10.47 22.26 7.41
C GLY A 99 11.09 22.91 8.65
N GLU A 100 12.25 23.54 8.49
CA GLU A 100 13.08 24.04 9.60
C GLU A 100 12.39 25.14 10.43
N GLY A 101 11.43 25.87 9.85
CA GLY A 101 10.63 26.88 10.54
C GLY A 101 9.29 26.37 11.09
N GLY A 102 9.07 25.05 11.10
CA GLY A 102 7.80 24.42 11.50
C GLY A 102 6.68 24.57 10.47
N GLU A 103 7.00 24.98 9.24
CA GLU A 103 6.03 25.02 8.15
C GLU A 103 5.57 23.61 7.78
N ARG A 104 4.25 23.47 7.59
CA ARG A 104 3.61 22.21 7.16
C ARG A 104 3.61 22.13 5.64
N ASP A 105 4.19 21.08 5.10
CA ASP A 105 4.09 20.68 3.70
C ASP A 105 3.16 19.46 3.57
N LEU A 106 1.98 19.70 3.01
CA LEU A 106 0.90 18.73 2.81
C LEU A 106 0.94 18.06 1.43
N GLY A 107 2.06 18.15 0.69
CA GLY A 107 2.13 17.65 -0.69
C GLY A 107 1.74 16.17 -0.84
N ILE A 108 2.06 15.32 0.14
CA ILE A 108 1.71 13.89 0.12
C ILE A 108 0.21 13.69 0.37
N GLU A 109 -0.33 14.32 1.40
CA GLU A 109 -1.78 14.30 1.70
C GLU A 109 -2.61 14.77 0.50
N MET A 110 -2.21 15.87 -0.16
CA MET A 110 -2.90 16.36 -1.35
C MET A 110 -2.79 15.40 -2.54
N ALA A 111 -1.65 14.72 -2.70
CA ALA A 111 -1.47 13.71 -3.74
C ALA A 111 -2.36 12.49 -3.50
N LEU A 112 -2.42 11.99 -2.25
CA LEU A 112 -3.31 10.90 -1.86
C LEU A 112 -4.78 11.28 -2.05
N GLN A 113 -5.19 12.49 -1.66
CA GLN A 113 -6.56 12.96 -1.88
C GLN A 113 -6.95 12.96 -3.38
N ARG A 114 -6.04 13.38 -4.27
CA ARG A 114 -6.27 13.34 -5.73
C ARG A 114 -6.38 11.91 -6.23
N LEU A 115 -5.53 11.01 -5.76
CA LEU A 115 -5.58 9.59 -6.08
C LEU A 115 -6.90 8.96 -5.66
N GLU A 116 -7.33 9.21 -4.43
CA GLU A 116 -8.60 8.74 -3.87
C GLU A 116 -9.81 9.27 -4.66
N THR A 117 -9.76 10.54 -5.09
CA THR A 117 -10.81 11.12 -5.93
C THR A 117 -10.87 10.43 -7.28
N ALA A 118 -9.72 10.24 -7.94
CA ALA A 118 -9.66 9.56 -9.23
C ALA A 118 -10.11 8.09 -9.13
N PHE A 119 -9.71 7.39 -8.07
CA PHE A 119 -10.14 6.02 -7.78
C PHE A 119 -11.66 5.93 -7.61
N GLY A 120 -12.26 6.81 -6.79
CA GLY A 120 -13.71 6.83 -6.58
C GLY A 120 -14.50 7.06 -7.88
N VAL A 121 -14.00 7.96 -8.74
CA VAL A 121 -14.59 8.19 -10.07
C VAL A 121 -14.46 6.95 -10.96
N ALA A 122 -13.28 6.32 -11.00
CA ALA A 122 -13.06 5.13 -11.81
C ALA A 122 -13.90 3.94 -11.34
N ARG A 123 -14.02 3.73 -10.02
CA ARG A 123 -14.89 2.71 -9.44
C ARG A 123 -16.35 2.91 -9.86
N LYS A 124 -16.89 4.12 -9.66
CA LYS A 124 -18.28 4.44 -10.00
C LYS A 124 -18.58 4.31 -11.50
N ASN A 125 -17.64 4.73 -12.34
CA ASN A 125 -17.88 4.78 -13.78
C ASN A 125 -17.69 3.43 -14.47
N TYR A 126 -16.85 2.54 -13.91
CA TYR A 126 -16.48 1.28 -14.55
C TYR A 126 -16.78 0.06 -13.69
N VAL A 127 -16.27 -0.01 -12.45
CA VAL A 127 -16.40 -1.20 -11.60
C VAL A 127 -17.84 -1.47 -11.17
N GLU A 128 -18.54 -0.45 -10.69
CA GLU A 128 -19.96 -0.57 -10.29
C GLU A 128 -20.87 -0.95 -11.47
N LYS A 129 -20.41 -0.70 -12.70
CA LYS A 129 -21.11 -1.04 -13.95
C LYS A 129 -20.59 -2.32 -14.61
N ARG A 130 -19.67 -3.04 -13.95
CA ARG A 130 -18.98 -4.22 -14.48
C ARG A 130 -18.34 -4.00 -15.86
N ALA A 131 -17.87 -2.78 -16.13
CA ALA A 131 -17.25 -2.42 -17.40
C ALA A 131 -15.73 -2.67 -17.38
N LYS A 132 -15.17 -2.92 -18.56
CA LYS A 132 -13.71 -3.02 -18.74
C LYS A 132 -13.04 -1.69 -18.38
N LEU A 133 -12.00 -1.73 -17.56
CA LEU A 133 -11.20 -0.55 -17.24
C LEU A 133 -10.35 -0.13 -18.45
N PRO A 134 -10.42 1.13 -18.88
CA PRO A 134 -9.45 1.65 -19.83
C PRO A 134 -8.06 1.73 -19.18
N PRO A 135 -6.97 1.78 -19.99
CA PRO A 135 -5.60 1.74 -19.48
C PRO A 135 -5.27 2.81 -18.43
N ARG A 136 -5.84 4.02 -18.61
CA ARG A 136 -5.65 5.14 -17.67
C ARG A 136 -6.25 4.83 -16.31
N GLU A 137 -7.46 4.31 -16.26
CA GLU A 137 -8.16 3.96 -15.03
C GLU A 137 -7.53 2.75 -14.37
N LEU A 138 -7.06 1.77 -15.14
CA LEU A 138 -6.25 0.66 -14.61
C LEU A 138 -5.01 1.18 -13.89
N ALA A 139 -4.29 2.16 -14.45
CA ALA A 139 -3.15 2.78 -13.79
C ALA A 139 -3.54 3.51 -12.48
N VAL A 140 -4.74 4.10 -12.41
CA VAL A 140 -5.27 4.68 -11.16
C VAL A 140 -5.48 3.59 -10.11
N PHE A 141 -6.06 2.44 -10.49
CA PHE A 141 -6.20 1.29 -9.58
C PHE A 141 -4.85 0.78 -9.10
N MET A 142 -3.85 0.61 -9.98
CA MET A 142 -2.50 0.17 -9.59
C MET A 142 -1.82 1.17 -8.62
N ALA A 143 -1.96 2.47 -8.88
CA ALA A 143 -1.44 3.50 -7.98
C ALA A 143 -2.16 3.46 -6.62
N PHE A 144 -3.47 3.23 -6.61
CA PHE A 144 -4.25 3.10 -5.39
C PHE A 144 -3.86 1.85 -4.59
N VAL A 145 -3.69 0.69 -5.25
CA VAL A 145 -3.19 -0.56 -4.64
C VAL A 145 -1.83 -0.35 -3.98
N ALA A 146 -0.88 0.25 -4.71
CA ALA A 146 0.44 0.56 -4.16
C ALA A 146 0.34 1.55 -2.99
N ALA A 147 -0.46 2.60 -3.12
CA ALA A 147 -0.62 3.58 -2.05
C ALA A 147 -1.23 2.93 -0.79
N GLN A 148 -2.30 2.13 -0.91
CA GLN A 148 -2.90 1.44 0.23
C GLN A 148 -1.89 0.53 0.94
N LYS A 149 -1.05 -0.21 0.20
CA LYS A 149 -0.09 -1.11 0.83
C LYS A 149 0.95 -0.39 1.68
N PHE A 150 1.41 0.76 1.22
CA PHE A 150 2.59 1.40 1.80
C PHE A 150 2.29 2.63 2.66
N ARG A 151 1.03 3.04 2.79
CA ARG A 151 0.65 4.25 3.55
C ARG A 151 0.13 3.96 4.96
N THR A 152 0.14 2.71 5.41
CA THR A 152 -0.39 2.28 6.72
C THR A 152 0.64 2.47 7.85
N PRO A 153 0.20 2.51 9.12
CA PRO A 153 1.11 2.51 10.27
C PRO A 153 1.99 1.27 10.30
N ALA A 154 1.44 0.09 9.97
CA ALA A 154 2.20 -1.15 9.86
C ALA A 154 3.32 -1.05 8.80
N ALA A 155 3.02 -0.48 7.63
CA ALA A 155 4.03 -0.26 6.60
C ALA A 155 5.11 0.74 7.04
N ARG A 156 4.74 1.82 7.76
CA ARG A 156 5.69 2.77 8.35
C ARG A 156 6.66 2.06 9.30
N GLU A 157 6.13 1.21 10.17
CA GLU A 157 6.94 0.51 11.17
C GLU A 157 7.86 -0.52 10.51
N HIS A 158 7.35 -1.28 9.53
CA HIS A 158 8.17 -2.19 8.76
C HIS A 158 9.31 -1.48 8.02
N MET A 159 9.04 -0.32 7.40
CA MET A 159 10.08 0.50 6.76
C MET A 159 11.12 0.98 7.78
N ARG A 160 10.70 1.41 8.97
CA ARG A 160 11.60 1.83 10.06
C ARG A 160 12.52 0.69 10.48
N ALA A 161 11.94 -0.47 10.80
CA ALA A 161 12.66 -1.67 11.21
C ALA A 161 13.67 -2.16 10.15
N THR A 162 13.39 -1.90 8.86
CA THR A 162 14.35 -2.21 7.78
C THR A 162 15.63 -1.39 7.87
N TRP A 163 15.56 -0.15 8.35
CA TRP A 163 16.71 0.77 8.43
C TRP A 163 17.46 0.70 9.76
N GLU A 164 16.84 0.19 10.83
CA GLU A 164 17.48 0.08 12.16
C GLU A 164 18.82 -0.68 12.13
N PRO A 165 18.93 -1.87 11.52
CA PRO A 165 20.22 -2.58 11.45
C PRO A 165 21.31 -1.80 10.69
N VAL A 166 20.92 -0.98 9.72
CA VAL A 166 21.85 -0.13 8.96
C VAL A 166 22.39 0.98 9.86
N ILE A 167 21.51 1.61 10.65
CA ILE A 167 21.89 2.64 11.63
C ILE A 167 22.83 2.05 12.68
N ASP A 168 22.51 0.88 13.22
CA ASP A 168 23.35 0.20 14.20
C ASP A 168 24.74 -0.07 13.65
N ARG A 169 24.84 -0.48 12.37
CA ARG A 169 26.11 -0.72 11.70
C ARG A 169 26.91 0.57 11.49
N ILE A 170 26.26 1.69 11.17
CA ILE A 170 26.91 3.00 11.09
C ILE A 170 27.48 3.39 12.47
N ASP A 171 26.70 3.20 13.54
CA ASP A 171 27.12 3.54 14.90
C ASP A 171 28.25 2.64 15.40
N GLN A 172 28.23 1.34 15.08
CA GLN A 172 29.34 0.43 15.34
C GLN A 172 30.61 0.85 14.60
N MET A 173 30.48 1.22 13.32
CA MET A 173 31.61 1.69 12.51
C MET A 173 32.22 2.96 13.08
N LYS A 174 31.40 3.94 13.49
CA LYS A 174 31.87 5.18 14.16
C LYS A 174 32.63 4.89 15.44
N ARG A 175 32.06 4.08 16.34
CA ARG A 175 32.74 3.67 17.58
C ARG A 175 34.06 2.94 17.31
N GLY A 176 34.11 2.17 16.22
CA GLY A 176 35.34 1.53 15.77
C GLY A 176 36.40 2.56 15.33
N LEU A 177 36.02 3.51 14.48
CA LEU A 177 36.89 4.59 14.00
C LEU A 177 37.42 5.47 15.15
N ASP A 178 36.58 5.76 16.14
CA ASP A 178 36.97 6.55 17.32
C ASP A 178 38.07 5.88 18.14
N LYS A 179 38.07 4.54 18.19
CA LYS A 179 39.07 3.73 18.89
C LYS A 179 40.34 3.44 18.08
N MET A 180 40.38 3.79 16.80
CA MET A 180 41.53 3.54 15.93
C MET A 180 42.63 4.60 16.11
N THR A 181 43.89 4.16 16.08
CA THR A 181 45.04 5.06 16.00
C THR A 181 45.08 5.79 14.64
N PRO A 182 45.81 6.91 14.52
CA PRO A 182 45.94 7.64 13.24
C PRO A 182 46.41 6.76 12.07
N GLU A 183 47.31 5.81 12.34
CA GLU A 183 47.84 4.87 11.34
C GLU A 183 46.78 3.85 10.90
N GLN A 184 45.98 3.34 11.84
CA GLN A 184 44.86 2.44 11.55
C GLN A 184 43.77 3.13 10.75
N ARG A 185 43.44 4.40 11.08
CA ARG A 185 42.49 5.21 10.31
C ARG A 185 42.96 5.42 8.86
N LYS A 186 44.25 5.69 8.65
CA LYS A 186 44.83 5.88 7.32
C LYS A 186 44.74 4.61 6.47
N ARG A 187 44.93 3.42 7.08
CA ARG A 187 44.73 2.12 6.41
C ARG A 187 43.26 1.81 6.11
N ALA A 188 42.33 2.18 7.01
CA ALA A 188 40.91 1.99 6.78
C ALA A 188 40.39 2.88 5.64
N ALA A 189 40.85 4.14 5.57
CA ALA A 189 40.50 5.07 4.50
C ALA A 189 41.06 4.67 3.12
N SER A 190 42.09 3.82 3.06
CA SER A 190 42.63 3.31 1.79
C SER A 190 41.86 2.11 1.23
N VAL A 191 40.90 1.55 1.99
CA VAL A 191 39.99 0.52 1.48
C VAL A 191 38.94 1.21 0.59
N ARG A 192 39.07 1.03 -0.72
CA ARG A 192 38.11 1.57 -1.70
C ARG A 192 36.71 1.01 -1.44
N SER A 193 35.70 1.87 -1.53
CA SER A 193 34.29 1.45 -1.63
C SER A 193 34.13 0.44 -2.77
N ILE A 194 33.56 -0.72 -2.46
CA ILE A 194 33.21 -1.77 -3.44
C ILE A 194 32.02 -1.32 -4.32
N SER A 195 31.32 -0.26 -3.92
CA SER A 195 30.17 0.30 -4.63
C SER A 195 30.57 1.50 -5.48
N SER A 196 30.23 1.46 -6.77
CA SER A 196 30.34 2.56 -7.75
C SER A 196 29.06 3.40 -7.87
N GLY A 197 28.07 3.17 -7.01
CA GLY A 197 26.77 3.85 -7.05
C GLY A 197 26.68 5.07 -6.13
N PRO A 198 25.61 5.88 -6.27
CA PRO A 198 25.30 6.95 -5.32
C PRO A 198 25.21 6.38 -3.90
N SER A 199 26.02 6.89 -2.97
CA SER A 199 25.96 6.52 -1.55
C SER A 199 25.03 7.47 -0.78
N MET A 200 24.35 6.94 0.22
CA MET A 200 23.61 7.77 1.17
C MET A 200 24.53 8.22 2.32
N SER A 201 24.40 9.48 2.73
CA SER A 201 25.02 9.92 3.98
C SER A 201 24.26 9.34 5.17
N GLU A 202 24.92 9.26 6.33
CA GLU A 202 24.27 8.85 7.58
C GLU A 202 23.04 9.70 7.89
N ASP A 203 23.13 11.03 7.77
CA ASP A 203 21.99 11.92 8.04
C ASP A 203 20.80 11.59 7.13
N GLN A 204 21.06 11.18 5.89
CA GLN A 204 20.00 10.75 4.99
C GLN A 204 19.38 9.43 5.46
N VAL A 205 20.19 8.45 5.91
CA VAL A 205 19.70 7.17 6.44
C VAL A 205 18.87 7.39 7.70
N ARG A 206 19.34 8.21 8.65
CA ARG A 206 18.59 8.52 9.87
C ARG A 206 17.26 9.22 9.56
N LYS A 207 17.27 10.22 8.68
CA LYS A 207 16.05 10.90 8.23
C LYS A 207 15.07 9.96 7.51
N LEU A 208 15.55 8.94 6.80
CA LEU A 208 14.70 7.90 6.22
C LEU A 208 14.04 7.05 7.30
N ALA A 209 14.78 6.60 8.32
CA ALA A 209 14.24 5.79 9.40
C ALA A 209 13.24 6.56 10.28
N GLU A 210 13.50 7.85 10.53
CA GLU A 210 12.63 8.71 11.34
C GLU A 210 11.30 9.02 10.64
N GLN A 211 11.32 9.27 9.33
CA GLN A 211 10.18 9.74 8.55
C GLN A 211 10.00 8.92 7.25
N PRO A 212 9.84 7.58 7.32
CA PRO A 212 9.92 6.74 6.13
C PRO A 212 8.79 7.01 5.15
N LEU A 213 7.55 7.23 5.62
CA LEU A 213 6.42 7.53 4.73
C LEU A 213 6.61 8.84 3.97
N GLN A 214 7.06 9.89 4.68
CA GLN A 214 7.27 11.23 4.11
C GLN A 214 8.33 11.24 3.00
N LYS A 215 9.27 10.30 3.06
CA LYS A 215 10.39 10.20 2.13
C LYS A 215 10.15 9.16 1.04
N LEU A 216 9.52 8.04 1.38
CA LEU A 216 9.49 6.85 0.51
C LEU A 216 8.11 6.58 -0.10
N LEU A 217 6.99 7.06 0.46
CA LEU A 217 5.66 6.67 -0.03
C LEU A 217 5.45 6.96 -1.52
N LEU A 218 5.60 8.22 -1.95
CA LEU A 218 5.39 8.59 -3.35
C LEU A 218 6.43 7.97 -4.31
N PRO A 219 7.75 7.96 -3.98
CA PRO A 219 8.74 7.22 -4.78
C PRO A 219 8.41 5.72 -4.92
N THR A 220 8.00 5.07 -3.83
CA THR A 220 7.63 3.65 -3.83
C THR A 220 6.41 3.43 -4.73
N VAL A 221 5.36 4.23 -4.60
CA VAL A 221 4.19 4.15 -5.50
C VAL A 221 4.60 4.36 -6.95
N LYS A 222 5.39 5.39 -7.27
CA LYS A 222 5.87 5.66 -8.64
C LYS A 222 6.66 4.48 -9.21
N SER A 223 7.49 3.85 -8.38
CA SER A 223 8.30 2.69 -8.77
C SER A 223 7.45 1.44 -9.02
N LEU A 224 6.43 1.20 -8.19
CA LEU A 224 5.64 -0.03 -8.25
C LEU A 224 4.61 -0.06 -9.37
N VAL A 225 4.01 1.08 -9.73
CA VAL A 225 2.90 1.12 -10.70
C VAL A 225 3.26 0.48 -12.06
N PRO A 226 4.43 0.74 -12.68
CA PRO A 226 4.83 0.07 -13.91
C PRO A 226 4.98 -1.46 -13.80
N HIS A 227 5.20 -1.98 -12.59
CA HIS A 227 5.26 -3.42 -12.35
C HIS A 227 3.87 -4.01 -12.09
N LEU A 228 3.03 -3.32 -11.31
CA LEU A 228 1.65 -3.75 -11.04
C LEU A 228 0.78 -3.76 -12.31
N THR A 229 1.02 -2.83 -13.24
CA THR A 229 0.34 -2.81 -14.55
C THR A 229 0.65 -4.01 -15.46
N ARG A 230 1.62 -4.86 -15.09
CA ARG A 230 1.92 -6.12 -15.79
C ARG A 230 1.13 -7.32 -15.23
N PHE A 231 0.37 -7.11 -14.16
CA PHE A 231 -0.53 -8.12 -13.62
C PHE A 231 -1.86 -8.04 -14.36
N SER A 232 -2.49 -9.19 -14.55
CA SER A 232 -3.88 -9.28 -14.96
C SER A 232 -4.77 -8.89 -13.79
N ALA A 233 -5.85 -8.16 -14.08
CA ALA A 233 -6.77 -7.63 -13.09
C ALA A 233 -8.14 -8.32 -13.22
N ALA A 234 -8.51 -9.08 -12.19
CA ALA A 234 -9.83 -9.67 -12.03
C ALA A 234 -10.62 -8.96 -10.92
N PHE A 235 -11.93 -8.88 -11.08
CA PHE A 235 -12.88 -8.32 -10.13
C PHE A 235 -13.77 -9.46 -9.63
N LEU A 236 -13.51 -9.90 -8.41
CA LEU A 236 -14.28 -10.96 -7.78
C LEU A 236 -15.49 -10.31 -7.10
N THR A 237 -16.68 -10.78 -7.41
CA THR A 237 -17.93 -10.24 -6.90
C THR A 237 -18.67 -11.27 -6.05
N THR A 238 -19.51 -10.78 -5.14
CA THR A 238 -20.36 -11.62 -4.30
C THR A 238 -21.74 -10.98 -4.15
N THR A 239 -22.74 -11.81 -3.91
CA THR A 239 -24.10 -11.38 -3.52
C THR A 239 -24.36 -11.60 -2.02
N ASP A 240 -23.36 -12.09 -1.27
CA ASP A 240 -23.47 -12.26 0.18
C ASP A 240 -23.75 -10.91 0.85
N GLU A 241 -24.72 -10.89 1.77
CA GLU A 241 -25.17 -9.65 2.42
C GLU A 241 -24.08 -8.98 3.26
N THR A 242 -23.14 -9.77 3.80
CA THR A 242 -21.99 -9.23 4.54
C THR A 242 -20.87 -8.85 3.59
N GLY A 243 -20.63 -9.66 2.57
CA GLY A 243 -19.66 -9.42 1.51
C GLY A 243 -18.21 -9.49 1.97
N PHE A 244 -17.32 -8.86 1.21
CA PHE A 244 -15.91 -8.72 1.55
C PHE A 244 -15.71 -7.73 2.69
N ILE A 245 -14.88 -8.10 3.67
CA ILE A 245 -14.38 -7.18 4.69
C ILE A 245 -13.20 -6.36 4.17
N THR A 246 -12.86 -5.28 4.87
CA THR A 246 -11.59 -4.55 4.68
C THR A 246 -10.87 -4.41 6.03
N SER A 247 -9.69 -3.80 6.08
CA SER A 247 -8.96 -3.61 7.33
C SER A 247 -8.18 -2.29 7.39
N ASP A 248 -7.43 -2.11 8.46
CA ASP A 248 -6.41 -1.08 8.62
C ASP A 248 -5.13 -1.30 7.78
N ASP A 249 -4.93 -2.49 7.21
CA ASP A 249 -4.01 -2.78 6.09
C ASP A 249 -4.74 -3.54 4.95
N PRO A 250 -5.55 -2.83 4.14
CA PRO A 250 -6.53 -3.47 3.26
C PRO A 250 -5.93 -4.13 2.01
N CYS A 251 -4.65 -3.90 1.72
CA CYS A 251 -3.97 -4.44 0.54
C CYS A 251 -3.12 -5.65 0.94
N VAL A 252 -3.60 -6.84 0.60
CA VAL A 252 -2.95 -8.09 0.96
C VAL A 252 -2.07 -8.56 -0.18
N TRP A 253 -0.81 -8.84 0.12
CA TRP A 253 0.13 -9.48 -0.81
C TRP A 253 0.36 -10.88 -0.29
N PHE A 254 -0.10 -11.88 -1.04
CA PHE A 254 -0.07 -13.27 -0.61
C PHE A 254 0.56 -14.13 -1.71
N ASP A 255 1.42 -15.05 -1.31
CA ASP A 255 1.99 -16.03 -2.22
C ASP A 255 1.68 -17.43 -1.69
N PRO A 256 0.75 -18.18 -2.31
CA PRO A 256 0.36 -19.51 -1.87
C PRO A 256 1.50 -20.54 -1.93
N ALA A 257 2.60 -20.24 -2.63
CA ALA A 257 3.79 -21.09 -2.69
C ALA A 257 4.92 -20.59 -1.77
N ALA A 258 4.64 -19.63 -0.86
CA ALA A 258 5.66 -19.09 0.04
C ALA A 258 6.31 -20.16 0.92
N HIS A 259 5.54 -21.11 1.44
CA HIS A 259 6.04 -22.16 2.34
C HIS A 259 7.08 -23.08 1.68
N GLN A 260 6.95 -23.31 0.38
CA GLN A 260 7.87 -24.14 -0.43
C GLN A 260 9.25 -23.49 -0.63
N ARG A 261 9.42 -22.20 -0.27
CA ARG A 261 10.68 -21.47 -0.42
C ARG A 261 11.50 -21.48 0.88
N PRO A 262 12.84 -21.34 0.79
CA PRO A 262 13.67 -21.13 1.97
C PRO A 262 13.18 -19.94 2.81
N PRO A 263 13.33 -19.96 4.15
CA PRO A 263 12.81 -18.92 5.04
C PRO A 263 13.09 -17.48 4.61
N MET A 264 14.31 -17.20 4.11
CA MET A 264 14.73 -15.87 3.64
C MET A 264 13.99 -15.37 2.38
N HIS A 265 13.30 -16.26 1.66
CA HIS A 265 12.61 -15.98 0.40
C HIS A 265 11.08 -16.14 0.49
N ARG A 266 10.53 -16.35 1.69
CA ARG A 266 9.08 -16.51 1.87
C ARG A 266 8.30 -15.19 1.81
N ALA A 267 8.98 -14.05 1.93
CA ALA A 267 8.34 -12.74 1.82
C ALA A 267 7.77 -12.53 0.41
N PRO A 268 6.52 -12.04 0.26
CA PRO A 268 5.91 -11.79 -1.04
C PRO A 268 6.75 -10.84 -1.89
N ALA A 269 6.99 -11.20 -3.15
CA ALA A 269 7.80 -10.40 -4.07
C ALA A 269 7.18 -10.35 -5.47
N LEU A 270 7.24 -9.18 -6.11
CA LEU A 270 6.71 -8.96 -7.45
C LEU A 270 7.35 -9.82 -8.54
N MET A 271 8.45 -10.52 -8.27
CA MET A 271 9.05 -11.46 -9.21
C MET A 271 8.36 -12.82 -9.22
N TYR A 272 7.70 -13.22 -8.13
CA TYR A 272 7.08 -14.53 -8.00
C TYR A 272 5.84 -14.65 -8.89
N LYS A 273 5.70 -15.80 -9.58
CA LYS A 273 4.60 -16.08 -10.51
C LYS A 273 3.28 -16.37 -9.79
N THR A 274 3.37 -16.89 -8.57
CA THR A 274 2.23 -17.28 -7.73
C THR A 274 1.70 -16.12 -6.88
N LEU A 275 2.34 -14.94 -6.90
CA LEU A 275 1.88 -13.79 -6.13
C LEU A 275 0.46 -13.38 -6.53
N GLU A 276 -0.40 -13.29 -5.53
CA GLU A 276 -1.74 -12.71 -5.57
C GLU A 276 -1.72 -11.41 -4.76
N ILE A 277 -2.27 -10.33 -5.33
CA ILE A 277 -2.49 -9.08 -4.60
C ILE A 277 -3.99 -8.83 -4.58
N THR A 278 -4.57 -8.77 -3.39
CA THR A 278 -6.00 -8.50 -3.22
C THR A 278 -6.23 -7.15 -2.56
N LEU A 279 -7.28 -6.47 -3.01
CA LEU A 279 -7.79 -5.26 -2.40
C LEU A 279 -9.32 -5.27 -2.53
N PRO A 280 -10.07 -5.44 -1.42
CA PRO A 280 -11.51 -5.18 -1.42
C PRO A 280 -11.76 -3.78 -1.96
N ILE A 281 -12.71 -3.57 -2.87
CA ILE A 281 -13.04 -2.25 -3.44
C ILE A 281 -14.37 -1.71 -2.86
N SER A 282 -15.25 -2.65 -2.53
CA SER A 282 -16.52 -2.50 -1.85
C SER A 282 -16.86 -3.86 -1.20
N PRO A 283 -17.90 -3.93 -0.35
CA PRO A 283 -18.37 -5.22 0.17
C PRO A 283 -18.71 -6.22 -0.93
N ASP A 284 -19.19 -5.76 -2.08
CA ASP A 284 -19.65 -6.68 -3.12
C ASP A 284 -18.59 -6.95 -4.22
N CYS A 285 -17.39 -6.39 -4.10
CA CYS A 285 -16.36 -6.46 -5.14
C CYS A 285 -14.93 -6.33 -4.58
N LEU A 286 -14.06 -7.24 -4.99
CA LEU A 286 -12.64 -7.28 -4.67
C LEU A 286 -11.79 -7.29 -5.95
N LEU A 287 -10.73 -6.48 -5.96
CA LEU A 287 -9.70 -6.55 -6.98
C LEU A 287 -8.71 -7.66 -6.65
N LEU A 288 -8.46 -8.52 -7.61
CA LEU A 288 -7.36 -9.49 -7.62
C LEU A 288 -6.39 -9.14 -8.74
N LEU A 289 -5.14 -8.86 -8.38
CA LEU A 289 -4.02 -8.83 -9.32
C LEU A 289 -3.30 -10.17 -9.30
N ASN A 290 -3.12 -10.75 -10.48
CA ASN A 290 -2.48 -12.05 -10.63
C ASN A 290 -1.59 -12.09 -11.88
N LYS A 291 -0.72 -13.10 -11.94
CA LYS A 291 0.11 -13.39 -13.13
C LYS A 291 -0.34 -14.64 -13.89
N LYS A 292 -1.47 -15.24 -13.47
CA LYS A 292 -2.07 -16.41 -14.15
C LYS A 292 -2.87 -15.99 -15.39
N GLY A 293 -3.07 -14.70 -15.64
CA GLY A 293 -3.81 -14.20 -16.80
C GLY A 293 -5.31 -14.05 -16.58
N VAL A 294 -5.78 -14.16 -15.34
CA VAL A 294 -7.22 -14.10 -15.02
C VAL A 294 -7.66 -12.63 -15.00
N GLU A 295 -8.65 -12.30 -15.84
CA GLU A 295 -9.14 -10.94 -16.07
C GLU A 295 -10.66 -10.91 -16.21
N GLY A 296 -11.29 -9.79 -15.84
CA GLY A 296 -12.75 -9.61 -15.98
C GLY A 296 -13.48 -9.68 -14.64
N TYR A 297 -14.79 -9.90 -14.68
CA TYR A 297 -15.65 -9.97 -13.49
C TYR A 297 -16.13 -11.40 -13.27
N PHE A 298 -16.00 -11.89 -12.04
CA PHE A 298 -16.37 -13.25 -11.67
C PHE A 298 -17.14 -13.24 -10.36
N GLU A 299 -18.32 -13.84 -10.36
CA GLU A 299 -18.98 -14.15 -9.09
C GLU A 299 -18.31 -15.38 -8.48
N ILE A 300 -17.92 -15.28 -7.21
CA ILE A 300 -17.23 -16.36 -6.51
C ILE A 300 -18.14 -17.00 -5.44
N PRO A 301 -17.98 -18.31 -5.18
CA PRO A 301 -18.66 -18.99 -4.08
C PRO A 301 -18.42 -18.32 -2.73
N LEU A 302 -19.40 -18.46 -1.82
CA LEU A 302 -19.31 -17.93 -0.45
C LEU A 302 -18.08 -18.45 0.31
N ALA A 303 -17.68 -19.70 0.09
CA ALA A 303 -16.49 -20.28 0.71
C ALA A 303 -15.22 -19.50 0.35
N ASP A 304 -15.09 -19.03 -0.90
CA ASP A 304 -13.95 -18.24 -1.35
C ASP A 304 -13.99 -16.83 -0.79
N VAL A 305 -15.18 -16.23 -0.66
CA VAL A 305 -15.39 -14.95 0.04
C VAL A 305 -14.92 -15.06 1.48
N ASP A 306 -15.30 -16.14 2.17
CA ASP A 306 -14.94 -16.38 3.56
C ASP A 306 -13.44 -16.62 3.75
N GLU A 307 -12.78 -17.34 2.84
CA GLU A 307 -11.33 -17.52 2.84
C GLU A 307 -10.59 -16.19 2.59
N ILE A 308 -11.07 -15.38 1.64
CA ILE A 308 -10.52 -14.05 1.36
C ILE A 308 -10.70 -13.12 2.57
N ASN A 309 -11.84 -13.18 3.26
CA ASN A 309 -12.10 -12.41 4.47
C ASN A 309 -11.19 -12.86 5.62
N ARG A 310 -11.06 -14.17 5.85
CA ARG A 310 -10.12 -14.75 6.82
C ARG A 310 -8.69 -14.27 6.57
N ARG A 311 -8.25 -14.29 5.31
CA ARG A 311 -6.94 -13.76 4.90
C ARG A 311 -6.83 -12.25 5.13
N THR A 312 -7.85 -11.47 4.77
CA THR A 312 -7.86 -10.01 4.99
C THR A 312 -7.74 -9.66 6.48
N ARG A 313 -8.45 -10.39 7.35
CA ARG A 313 -8.30 -10.27 8.82
C ARG A 313 -6.90 -10.68 9.27
N ALA A 314 -6.35 -11.78 8.74
CA ALA A 314 -5.05 -12.28 9.16
C ALA A 314 -3.89 -11.31 8.83
N PHE A 315 -4.06 -10.45 7.82
CA PHE A 315 -3.10 -9.42 7.43
C PHE A 315 -3.40 -8.03 8.01
N ALA A 316 -4.51 -7.87 8.73
CA ALA A 316 -4.83 -6.64 9.45
C ALA A 316 -3.91 -6.44 10.66
N ASP A 317 -3.64 -5.19 11.04
CA ASP A 317 -2.76 -4.86 12.18
C ASP A 317 -3.55 -4.91 13.50
N LYS A 318 -4.68 -4.20 13.57
CA LYS A 318 -5.47 -4.05 14.80
C LYS A 318 -6.94 -4.34 14.58
N VAL A 319 -7.49 -3.92 13.46
CA VAL A 319 -8.93 -4.03 13.20
C VAL A 319 -9.25 -4.42 11.76
N PHE A 320 -10.34 -5.15 11.60
CA PHE A 320 -11.04 -5.28 10.33
C PHE A 320 -12.41 -4.60 10.39
N ILE A 321 -12.92 -4.24 9.22
CA ILE A 321 -14.13 -3.45 9.03
C ILE A 321 -15.14 -4.26 8.20
N SER A 322 -16.38 -4.30 8.67
CA SER A 322 -17.52 -4.90 7.98
C SER A 322 -18.65 -3.88 7.81
N ARG A 323 -19.54 -4.16 6.85
CA ARG A 323 -20.81 -3.43 6.67
C ARG A 323 -21.92 -3.93 7.60
N SER A 324 -21.71 -5.00 8.35
CA SER A 324 -22.69 -5.54 9.31
C SER A 324 -22.05 -5.74 10.69
N ALA A 325 -22.91 -5.86 11.71
CA ALA A 325 -22.50 -6.16 13.08
C ALA A 325 -21.99 -7.60 13.28
N GLU A 326 -22.01 -8.40 12.21
CA GLU A 326 -21.69 -9.82 12.23
C GLU A 326 -20.26 -10.06 11.76
N ALA A 327 -19.57 -10.94 12.48
CA ALA A 327 -18.32 -11.52 12.04
C ALA A 327 -18.44 -13.04 12.17
N LYS A 328 -18.09 -13.75 11.09
CA LYS A 328 -18.17 -15.21 11.08
C LYS A 328 -17.02 -15.79 11.91
N PRO A 329 -17.25 -16.80 12.76
CA PRO A 329 -16.19 -17.47 13.52
C PRO A 329 -15.04 -17.96 12.64
N PHE A 330 -15.35 -18.46 11.44
CA PHE A 330 -14.39 -18.92 10.45
C PHE A 330 -13.31 -17.88 10.11
N TRP A 331 -13.64 -16.58 10.12
CA TRP A 331 -12.66 -15.54 9.80
C TRP A 331 -11.55 -15.39 10.86
N TYR A 332 -11.77 -15.91 12.08
CA TYR A 332 -10.80 -15.90 13.17
C TYR A 332 -9.95 -17.18 13.21
N GLU A 333 -10.26 -18.18 12.40
CA GLU A 333 -9.53 -19.44 12.36
C GLU A 333 -8.12 -19.22 11.77
N ARG A 334 -7.13 -19.81 12.43
CA ARG A 334 -5.79 -19.92 11.86
C ARG A 334 -5.86 -20.97 10.76
N GLY A 335 -5.63 -20.54 9.52
CA GLY A 335 -5.63 -21.44 8.38
C GLY A 335 -4.60 -22.54 8.56
N GLU A 336 -4.89 -23.71 8.01
CA GLU A 336 -3.97 -24.84 8.06
C GLU A 336 -2.77 -24.56 7.15
N ALA A 337 -1.58 -24.92 7.62
CA ALA A 337 -0.40 -24.87 6.78
C ALA A 337 -0.55 -25.95 5.70
N PRO A 338 -0.45 -25.60 4.41
CA PRO A 338 -0.45 -26.61 3.35
C PRO A 338 0.69 -27.61 3.56
N SER A 339 0.45 -28.86 3.17
CA SER A 339 1.52 -29.87 3.16
C SER A 339 2.66 -29.43 2.22
N GLU A 340 3.85 -30.02 2.38
CA GLU A 340 5.02 -29.62 1.58
C GLU A 340 4.79 -29.75 0.06
N ASP A 341 3.92 -30.69 -0.35
CA ASP A 341 3.61 -31.00 -1.74
C ASP A 341 2.40 -30.21 -2.29
N GLU A 342 1.62 -29.55 -1.42
CA GLU A 342 0.44 -28.78 -1.82
C GLU A 342 0.75 -27.30 -1.98
N LEU A 343 0.11 -26.66 -2.95
CA LEU A 343 0.02 -25.20 -2.97
C LEU A 343 -0.92 -24.78 -1.83
N GLY A 344 -0.56 -23.70 -1.13
CA GLY A 344 -1.50 -23.06 -0.23
C GLY A 344 -2.76 -22.60 -0.98
N PRO A 345 -3.87 -22.34 -0.26
CA PRO A 345 -5.14 -21.96 -0.88
C PRO A 345 -4.93 -20.76 -1.81
N SER A 346 -5.01 -21.00 -3.13
CA SER A 346 -4.97 -19.98 -4.17
C SER A 346 -6.40 -19.56 -4.47
N ILE A 347 -6.62 -18.27 -4.69
CA ILE A 347 -7.95 -17.76 -5.06
C ILE A 347 -8.35 -18.26 -6.47
N LEU A 348 -7.37 -18.66 -7.28
CA LEU A 348 -7.57 -18.99 -8.69
C LEU A 348 -7.68 -20.48 -9.00
N GLY A 349 -7.68 -21.36 -7.97
CA GLY A 349 -7.54 -22.80 -8.18
C GLY A 349 -6.13 -23.23 -8.58
#